data_AF-A0A424SZ90-F1
#
_entry.id   AF-A0A424SZ90-F1
#
_cell.length_a   1.000
_cell.length_b   1.000
_cell.length_c   1.000
_cell.angle_alpha   90.00
_cell.angle_beta   90.00
_cell.angle_gamma   90.00
#
_symmetry.space_group_name_H-M   'P 1'
#
loop_
_entity.id
_entity.type
_entity.pdbx_description
1 polymer ?
#
loop_
_entity_poly.entity_id
_entity_poly.type
_entity_poly.pdbx_seq_one_letter_code
_entity_poly.pdbx_strand_id
1 'polypeptide(L)'
;MEIIKINTNEKLSIDSSNPTRYLGYPRKVPLWKLEFILPKHCDLVRGKENSDISFEIENSKGIAFVPSLSNKEAEFRLKKMFPELLKVTNCART
;
A
#
# COMPACT_ATOMS: atom_id res chain seq x y z
N MET A 1 0.82 -10.98 11.99
CA MET A 1 0.13 -10.20 10.96
C MET A 1 -1.28 -9.96 11.46
N GLU A 2 -1.79 -8.76 11.30
CA GLU A 2 -3.13 -8.37 11.74
C GLU A 2 -4.00 -8.19 10.51
N ILE A 3 -5.22 -8.72 10.58
CA ILE A 3 -6.24 -8.58 9.52
C ILE A 3 -7.32 -7.68 10.10
N ILE A 4 -7.53 -6.54 9.47
CA ILE A 4 -8.46 -5.50 9.91
C ILE A 4 -9.51 -5.34 8.83
N LYS A 5 -10.80 -5.45 9.18
CA LYS A 5 -11.88 -5.14 8.25
C LYS A 5 -12.07 -3.64 8.18
N ILE A 6 -12.02 -3.09 6.98
CA ILE A 6 -12.21 -1.66 6.73
C ILE A 6 -13.41 -1.39 5.82
N ASN A 7 -14.08 -0.28 6.07
CA ASN A 7 -15.11 0.27 5.21
C ASN A 7 -14.50 1.38 4.36
N THR A 8 -14.37 1.14 3.05
CA THR A 8 -13.63 2.03 2.14
C THR A 8 -14.46 3.23 1.67
N ASN A 9 -15.73 3.30 2.06
CA ASN A 9 -16.56 4.48 1.87
C ASN A 9 -16.20 5.61 2.85
N GLU A 10 -15.66 5.25 4.01
CA GLU A 10 -15.17 6.20 4.99
C GLU A 10 -13.72 6.57 4.68
N LYS A 11 -13.34 7.81 5.04
CA LYS A 11 -11.96 8.26 4.88
C LYS A 11 -11.07 7.50 5.85
N LEU A 12 -10.08 6.79 5.33
CA LEU A 12 -9.04 6.12 6.10
C LEU A 12 -7.68 6.58 5.59
N SER A 13 -6.87 7.17 6.46
CA SER A 13 -5.48 7.51 6.15
C SER A 13 -4.56 6.82 7.15
N ILE A 14 -3.50 6.21 6.63
CA ILE A 14 -2.52 5.48 7.40
C ILE A 14 -1.12 5.91 6.95
N ASP A 15 -0.37 6.45 7.90
CA ASP A 15 1.04 6.77 7.72
C ASP A 15 1.95 5.55 7.83
N SER A 16 3.10 5.64 7.16
CA SER A 16 4.20 4.69 7.29
C SER A 16 4.83 4.83 8.68
N SER A 17 4.99 3.73 9.41
CA SER A 17 5.50 3.76 10.78
C SER A 17 6.93 3.24 10.91
N ASN A 18 7.40 2.36 10.01
CA ASN A 18 8.77 1.83 10.13
C ASN A 18 9.42 1.41 8.78
N PRO A 19 10.30 2.23 8.18
CA PRO A 19 10.98 1.92 6.92
C PRO A 19 12.22 1.02 7.08
N THR A 20 12.12 -0.08 7.82
CA THR A 20 13.28 -0.98 8.05
C THR A 20 13.55 -1.96 6.93
N ARG A 21 12.61 -2.16 5.99
CA ARG A 21 12.69 -3.23 4.97
C ARG A 21 13.92 -3.14 4.07
N TYR A 22 14.37 -1.92 3.77
CA TYR A 22 15.51 -1.68 2.89
C TYR A 22 16.70 -1.06 3.65
N LEU A 23 16.75 -1.24 4.97
CA LEU A 23 17.91 -0.84 5.76
C LEU A 23 19.13 -1.64 5.28
N GLY A 24 20.19 -0.94 4.87
CA GLY A 24 21.40 -1.56 4.31
C GLY A 24 21.42 -1.69 2.78
N TYR A 25 20.37 -1.25 2.07
CA TYR A 25 20.43 -1.16 0.61
C TYR A 25 21.43 -0.06 0.20
N PRO A 26 22.39 -0.32 -0.70
CA PRO A 26 23.48 0.61 -1.01
C PRO A 26 23.01 1.88 -1.76
N ARG A 27 21.75 1.90 -2.21
CA ARG A 27 21.14 3.02 -2.94
C ARG A 27 19.79 3.35 -2.33
N LYS A 28 19.39 4.62 -2.44
CA LYS A 28 18.05 5.09 -2.03
C LYS A 28 16.98 4.29 -2.77
N VAL A 29 16.09 3.66 -2.01
CA VAL A 29 15.00 2.87 -2.59
C VAL A 29 13.96 3.81 -3.22
N PRO A 30 13.52 3.53 -4.46
CA PRO A 30 12.46 4.29 -5.09
C PRO A 30 11.16 4.25 -4.27
N LEU A 31 10.41 5.35 -4.31
CA LEU A 31 9.05 5.41 -3.81
C LEU A 31 8.09 5.37 -5.00
N TRP A 32 7.06 4.55 -4.92
CA TRP A 32 6.05 4.40 -5.97
C TRP A 32 4.70 4.89 -5.45
N LYS A 33 4.06 5.79 -6.19
CA LYS A 33 2.68 6.19 -5.98
C LYS A 33 1.78 5.25 -6.79
N LEU A 34 0.94 4.50 -6.09
CA LEU A 34 -0.04 3.60 -6.68
C LEU A 34 -1.44 4.17 -6.44
N GLU A 35 -2.23 4.27 -7.50
CA GLU A 35 -3.64 4.59 -7.43
C GLU A 35 -4.43 3.32 -7.67
N PHE A 36 -5.42 3.05 -6.83
CA PHE A 36 -6.12 1.78 -6.83
C PHE A 36 -7.58 1.88 -6.40
N ILE A 37 -8.33 0.81 -6.65
CA ILE A 37 -9.75 0.68 -6.33
C ILE A 37 -9.95 -0.56 -5.46
N LEU A 38 -10.70 -0.39 -4.38
CA LEU A 38 -11.10 -1.44 -3.45
C LEU A 38 -12.62 -1.67 -3.50
N PRO A 39 -13.11 -2.83 -3.06
CA PRO A 39 -14.53 -3.00 -2.78
C PRO A 39 -14.94 -2.21 -1.52
N LYS A 40 -16.25 -2.06 -1.31
CA LYS A 40 -16.81 -1.28 -0.19
C LYS A 40 -16.35 -1.78 1.19
N HIS A 41 -16.26 -3.10 1.35
CA HIS A 41 -15.71 -3.76 2.52
C HIS A 41 -14.51 -4.57 2.07
N CYS A 42 -13.38 -4.42 2.74
CA CYS A 42 -12.20 -5.22 2.45
C CYS A 42 -11.36 -5.47 3.70
N ASP A 43 -10.55 -6.50 3.63
CA ASP A 43 -9.52 -6.82 4.60
C ASP A 43 -8.25 -6.02 4.31
N LEU A 44 -7.74 -5.36 5.35
CA LEU A 44 -6.42 -4.76 5.42
C LEU A 44 -5.49 -5.71 6.16
N VAL A 45 -4.53 -6.28 5.45
CA VAL A 45 -3.50 -7.16 6.00
C VAL A 45 -2.25 -6.34 6.32
N ARG A 46 -2.07 -5.99 7.59
CA ARG A 46 -0.93 -5.19 8.04
C ARG A 46 0.00 -5.99 8.95
N GLY A 47 1.30 -5.69 8.82
CA GLY A 47 2.34 -6.31 9.63
C GLY A 47 3.66 -5.56 9.44
N LYS A 48 4.71 -6.00 10.15
CA LYS A 48 6.04 -5.37 10.09
C LYS A 48 6.55 -5.21 8.66
N GLU A 49 6.30 -6.18 7.79
CA GLU A 49 6.81 -6.21 6.41
C GLU A 49 6.20 -5.17 5.46
N ASN A 50 5.06 -4.58 5.83
CA ASN A 50 4.33 -3.59 5.04
C ASN A 50 4.08 -2.30 5.85
N SER A 51 4.74 -2.15 7.00
CA SER A 51 4.59 -0.99 7.89
C SER A 51 5.24 0.27 7.32
N ASP A 52 6.10 0.12 6.32
CA ASP A 52 6.74 1.18 5.53
C ASP A 52 5.85 1.73 4.41
N ILE A 53 4.67 1.14 4.19
CA ILE A 53 3.69 1.60 3.21
C ILE A 53 2.73 2.59 3.89
N SER A 54 2.55 3.75 3.29
CA SER A 54 1.47 4.69 3.63
C SER A 54 0.37 4.65 2.59
N PHE A 55 -0.86 4.92 2.99
CA PHE A 55 -1.99 4.99 2.08
C PHE A 55 -3.13 5.85 2.60
N GLU A 56 -3.93 6.36 1.68
CA GLU A 56 -5.22 6.99 1.95
C GLU A 56 -6.29 6.30 1.10
N ILE A 57 -7.47 6.08 1.67
CA ILE A 57 -8.65 5.52 1.01
C ILE A 57 -9.83 6.43 1.28
N GLU A 58 -10.58 6.75 0.23
CA GLU A 58 -11.85 7.48 0.30
C GLU A 58 -12.74 7.07 -0.88
N ASN A 59 -14.03 6.84 -0.62
CA ASN A 59 -15.01 6.46 -1.65
C ASN A 59 -14.53 5.29 -2.54
N SER A 60 -13.98 4.24 -1.92
CA SER A 60 -13.43 3.04 -2.58
C SER A 60 -12.20 3.28 -3.48
N LYS A 61 -11.69 4.52 -3.54
CA LYS A 61 -10.45 4.86 -4.26
C LYS A 61 -9.34 5.03 -3.25
N GLY A 62 -8.16 4.53 -3.59
CA GLY A 62 -7.00 4.62 -2.72
C GLY A 62 -5.76 5.15 -3.45
N ILE A 63 -4.89 5.79 -2.68
CA ILE A 63 -3.54 6.17 -3.07
C ILE A 63 -2.60 5.59 -2.05
N ALA A 64 -1.59 4.84 -2.49
CA ALA A 64 -0.56 4.28 -1.64
C ALA A 64 0.82 4.74 -2.09
N PHE A 65 1.71 4.97 -1.13
CA PHE A 65 3.12 5.21 -1.37
C PHE A 65 3.90 3.99 -0.87
N VAL A 66 4.48 3.27 -1.83
CA VAL A 66 5.12 1.98 -1.60
C VAL A 66 6.61 2.09 -1.93
N PRO A 67 7.51 1.98 -0.94
CA PRO A 67 8.93 1.84 -1.22
C PRO A 67 9.19 0.50 -1.91
N SER A 68 9.84 0.49 -3.08
CA SER A 68 10.22 -0.77 -3.74
C SER A 68 11.23 -0.57 -4.84
N LEU A 69 11.92 -1.66 -5.23
CA LEU A 69 12.96 -1.62 -6.25
C LEU A 69 12.39 -1.58 -7.68
N SER A 70 11.11 -1.94 -7.84
CA SER A 70 10.39 -1.92 -9.12
C SER A 70 8.90 -1.67 -8.92
N ASN A 71 8.22 -1.25 -10.00
CA ASN A 71 6.75 -1.12 -10.03
C ASN A 71 6.05 -2.45 -9.76
N LYS A 72 6.57 -3.55 -10.34
CA LYS A 72 6.02 -4.90 -10.13
C LYS A 72 6.06 -5.31 -8.66
N GLU A 73 7.17 -5.03 -7.98
CA GLU A 73 7.26 -5.26 -6.53
C GLU A 73 6.29 -4.35 -5.77
N ALA A 74 6.15 -3.08 -6.16
CA ALA A 74 5.23 -2.14 -5.53
C ALA A 74 3.78 -2.65 -5.57
N GLU A 75 3.33 -3.06 -6.75
CA GLU A 75 1.99 -3.61 -6.97
C GLU A 75 1.77 -4.92 -6.23
N PHE A 76 2.77 -5.81 -6.22
CA PHE A 76 2.70 -7.07 -5.50
C PHE A 76 2.56 -6.85 -3.99
N ARG A 77 3.31 -5.89 -3.43
CA ARG A 77 3.21 -5.51 -2.01
C ARG A 77 1.85 -4.92 -1.68
N LEU A 78 1.30 -4.07 -2.55
CA LEU A 78 -0.05 -3.52 -2.39
C LEU A 78 -1.12 -4.62 -2.41
N LYS A 79 -1.05 -5.57 -3.35
CA LYS A 79 -1.97 -6.72 -3.42
C LYS A 79 -1.88 -7.63 -2.19
N LYS A 80 -0.71 -7.77 -1.59
CA LYS A 80 -0.56 -8.50 -0.32
C LYS A 80 -1.22 -7.78 0.85
N MET A 81 -1.20 -6.45 0.85
CA MET A 81 -1.83 -5.63 1.89
C MET A 81 -3.36 -5.58 1.73
N PHE A 82 -3.84 -5.58 0.48
CA PHE A 82 -5.26 -5.61 0.13
C PHE A 82 -5.54 -6.82 -0.77
N PRO A 83 -5.85 -8.00 -0.22
CA PRO A 83 -6.10 -9.21 -1.01
C PRO A 83 -7.30 -9.07 -1.96
N GLU A 84 -8.28 -8.24 -1.62
CA GLU A 84 -9.48 -7.96 -2.42
C GLU A 84 -9.32 -6.77 -3.37
N LEU A 85 -8.08 -6.36 -3.66
CA LEU A 85 -7.80 -5.27 -4.59
C LEU A 85 -8.42 -5.52 -5.97
N LEU A 86 -9.33 -4.64 -6.39
CA LEU A 86 -10.01 -4.78 -7.68
C LEU A 86 -9.07 -4.43 -8.83
N LYS A 87 -8.39 -3.28 -8.71
CA LYS A 87 -7.55 -2.75 -9.79
C LYS A 87 -6.52 -1.75 -9.27
N VAL A 88 -5.31 -1.81 -9.81
CA VAL A 88 -4.36 -0.69 -9.81
C VAL A 88 -4.58 0.10 -11.10
N THR A 89 -4.92 1.37 -11.00
CA THR A 89 -5.21 2.24 -12.15
C THR A 89 -3.97 2.96 -12.65
N ASN A 90 -3.02 3.24 -11.75
CA ASN A 90 -1.79 3.92 -12.07
C ASN A 90 -0.66 3.49 -11.11
N CYS A 91 0.57 3.47 -11.61
CA CYS A 91 1.77 3.20 -10.83
C CYS A 91 2.90 4.07 -11.36
N ALA A 92 3.26 5.11 -10.60
CA ALA A 92 4.25 6.10 -10.99
C ALA A 92 5.36 6.20 -9.95
N ARG A 93 6.60 6.39 -10.41
CA ARG A 93 7.72 6.67 -9.52
C ARG A 93 7.67 8.13 -9.06
N THR A 94 7.83 8.36 -7.76
CA THR A 94 7.92 9.68 -7.11
C THR A 94 9.33 10.02 -6.68
#